data_AF-A0AAV9JVE1-F1
#
_entry.id   AF-A0AAV9JVE1-F1
#
_cell.length_a   1.000
_cell.length_b   1.000
_cell.length_c   1.000
_cell.angle_alpha   90.00
_cell.angle_beta   90.00
_cell.angle_gamma   90.00
#
_symmetry.space_group_name_H-M   'P 1'
#
loop_
_entity.id
_entity.type
_entity.pdbx_description
1 polymer ?
#
loop_
_entity_poly.entity_id
_entity_poly.type
_entity_poly.pdbx_seq_one_letter_code
_entity_poly.pdbx_strand_id
1 'polypeptide(L)'
;MSTTAPEAAPTHASTPMASADLRGRITLAIKPHAEAEAKPPFSEEEMVVMALMMHDRPLSEEDVCSWIINNFRHYRDLALRTFFALTHSFHDQSGSSLSVDNETTKRRLPPALDFRRQVSAAFWSFEVPLTTHHVGKDKPQYSVGDVDAEHVLRNVCPANKTTGPAFPFFKLPAELRNSIYEMVFQYPASGVLLRPLRHSYRDWSGSRGSTTVALLNRSLDQPFAFDTWREAARSTYEESPYGDSLLRAGLLSHVLSPLLVSRQFYNEALPIFYGINHFHFPSVGDLKQSLEGLAPNRLQHFARVSLGFGIGEGPGRVSAFRSLAMMTGLRRLDIEVDEAGWRAKAVYDKRLMKIDALNIVGLPALRQVKSDEVHFHGPCPTFEKALKADMTRPKPAKTAPAKSRKRKVGGDGGLKAKKAKGEKKV
;
A
#
# COMPACT_ATOMS: atom_id res chain seq x y z
N MET A 1 -32.96 -15.53 13.04
CA MET A 1 -32.53 -14.90 11.77
C MET A 1 -31.45 -15.79 11.19
N SER A 2 -31.78 -16.54 10.14
CA SER A 2 -30.88 -17.53 9.55
C SER A 2 -29.89 -16.82 8.62
N THR A 3 -28.63 -16.72 9.02
CA THR A 3 -27.54 -16.21 8.19
C THR A 3 -27.18 -17.26 7.15
N THR A 4 -27.67 -17.08 5.92
CA THR A 4 -27.22 -17.80 4.74
C THR A 4 -25.74 -17.49 4.51
N ALA A 5 -24.89 -18.52 4.51
CA ALA A 5 -23.49 -18.41 4.18
C ALA A 5 -23.32 -17.87 2.75
N PRO A 6 -22.33 -16.99 2.49
CA PRO A 6 -22.09 -16.46 1.16
C PRO A 6 -21.68 -17.59 0.21
N GLU A 7 -22.37 -17.66 -0.92
CA GLU A 7 -22.11 -18.56 -2.04
C GLU A 7 -20.69 -18.31 -2.57
N ALA A 8 -19.85 -19.34 -2.55
CA ALA A 8 -18.44 -19.25 -2.96
C ALA A 8 -18.35 -18.84 -4.44
N ALA A 9 -17.59 -17.79 -4.74
CA ALA A 9 -17.38 -17.32 -6.10
C ALA A 9 -16.82 -18.46 -7.00
N PRO A 10 -17.24 -18.53 -8.26
CA PRO A 10 -16.82 -19.57 -9.19
C PRO A 10 -15.30 -19.54 -9.35
N THR A 11 -14.65 -20.63 -8.93
CA THR A 11 -13.22 -20.85 -9.13
C THR A 11 -12.99 -21.06 -10.62
N HIS A 12 -12.32 -20.13 -11.29
CA HIS A 12 -11.91 -20.31 -12.69
C HIS A 12 -11.01 -21.55 -12.78
N ALA A 13 -11.54 -22.66 -13.31
CA ALA A 13 -10.77 -23.87 -13.50
C ALA A 13 -9.71 -23.64 -14.59
N SER A 14 -8.45 -23.52 -14.19
CA SER A 14 -7.31 -23.41 -15.11
C SER A 14 -7.23 -24.63 -16.03
N THR A 15 -7.06 -24.41 -17.33
CA THR A 15 -6.88 -25.50 -18.30
C THR A 15 -5.51 -26.16 -18.08
N PRO A 16 -5.42 -27.46 -17.76
CA PRO A 16 -4.17 -28.12 -17.35
C PRO A 16 -3.03 -28.08 -18.40
N MET A 17 -3.36 -27.89 -19.69
CA MET A 17 -2.36 -27.75 -20.75
C MET A 17 -1.53 -26.46 -20.65
N ALA A 18 -2.09 -25.36 -20.14
CA ALA A 18 -1.37 -24.09 -20.03
C ALA A 18 -0.28 -24.14 -18.93
N SER A 19 -0.58 -24.82 -17.82
CA SER A 19 0.33 -24.95 -16.68
C SER A 19 1.56 -25.82 -17.01
N ALA A 20 1.36 -26.94 -17.71
CA ALA A 20 2.44 -27.84 -18.13
C ALA A 20 3.44 -27.15 -19.08
N ASP A 21 2.94 -26.29 -19.97
CA ASP A 21 3.78 -25.48 -20.86
C ASP A 21 4.63 -24.46 -20.08
N LEU A 22 4.05 -23.78 -19.08
CA LEU A 22 4.77 -22.80 -18.27
C LEU A 22 5.90 -23.44 -17.45
N ARG A 23 5.68 -24.60 -16.83
CA ARG A 23 6.74 -25.33 -16.09
C ARG A 23 7.91 -25.73 -16.99
N GLY A 24 7.63 -26.14 -18.22
CA GLY A 24 8.66 -26.42 -19.23
C GLY A 24 9.49 -25.18 -19.55
N ARG A 25 8.83 -24.03 -19.76
CA ARG A 25 9.50 -22.74 -20.00
C ARG A 25 10.35 -22.29 -18.80
N ILE A 26 9.85 -22.44 -17.57
CA ILE A 26 10.60 -22.13 -16.35
C ILE A 26 11.86 -23.00 -16.25
N THR A 27 11.72 -24.31 -16.48
CA THR A 27 12.86 -25.25 -16.44
C THR A 27 13.93 -24.86 -17.47
N LEU A 28 13.53 -24.48 -18.69
CA LEU A 28 14.44 -24.00 -19.73
C LEU A 28 15.14 -22.69 -19.34
N ALA A 29 14.42 -21.76 -18.70
CA ALA A 29 14.99 -20.48 -18.27
C ALA A 29 16.00 -20.64 -17.11
N ILE A 30 15.76 -21.57 -16.18
CA ILE A 30 16.65 -21.80 -15.02
C ILE A 30 17.95 -22.51 -15.43
N LYS A 31 17.88 -23.46 -16.37
CA LYS A 31 18.98 -24.37 -16.72
C LYS A 31 20.35 -23.69 -16.96
N PRO A 32 20.45 -22.54 -17.67
CA PRO A 32 21.73 -21.87 -17.89
C PRO A 32 22.35 -21.28 -16.62
N HIS A 33 21.54 -21.05 -15.58
CA HIS A 33 21.95 -20.37 -14.35
C HIS A 33 22.08 -21.32 -13.15
N ALA A 34 21.68 -22.57 -13.28
CA ALA A 34 21.63 -23.52 -12.16
C ALA A 34 23.01 -23.76 -11.51
N GLU A 35 24.05 -23.93 -12.33
CA GLU A 35 25.42 -24.18 -11.90
C GLU A 35 26.33 -22.94 -11.98
N ALA A 36 25.78 -21.80 -12.36
CA ALA A 36 26.54 -20.56 -12.47
C ALA A 36 26.87 -19.99 -11.09
N GLU A 37 28.11 -19.49 -10.93
CA GLU A 37 28.55 -18.82 -9.70
C GLU A 37 27.99 -17.38 -9.60
N ALA A 38 27.67 -16.77 -10.74
CA ALA A 38 27.09 -15.44 -10.82
C ALA A 38 25.63 -15.44 -10.34
N LYS A 39 25.17 -14.30 -9.80
CA LYS A 39 23.76 -14.11 -9.41
C LYS A 39 22.87 -14.36 -10.65
N PRO A 40 21.85 -15.23 -10.58
CA PRO A 40 20.94 -15.41 -11.70
C PRO A 40 20.24 -14.09 -12.03
N PRO A 41 19.91 -13.82 -13.30
CA PRO A 41 19.31 -12.56 -13.74
C PRO A 41 17.79 -12.51 -13.47
N PHE A 42 17.36 -13.06 -12.34
CA PHE A 42 15.96 -13.13 -11.92
C PHE A 42 15.76 -12.28 -10.66
N SER A 43 14.64 -11.59 -10.57
CA SER A 43 14.23 -10.93 -9.33
C SER A 43 13.83 -11.96 -8.28
N GLU A 44 13.82 -11.55 -7.02
CA GLU A 44 13.39 -12.42 -5.92
C GLU A 44 11.91 -12.81 -6.05
N GLU A 45 11.06 -11.91 -6.53
CA GLU A 45 9.65 -12.18 -6.86
C GLU A 45 9.52 -13.25 -7.96
N GLU A 46 10.29 -13.13 -9.03
CA GLU A 46 10.29 -14.11 -10.12
C GLU A 46 10.71 -15.49 -9.61
N MET A 47 11.76 -15.57 -8.79
CA MET A 47 12.23 -16.83 -8.21
C MET A 47 11.21 -17.45 -7.23
N VAL A 48 10.51 -16.65 -6.42
CA VAL A 48 9.42 -17.13 -5.56
C VAL A 48 8.31 -17.74 -6.41
N VAL A 49 7.87 -17.06 -7.47
CA VAL A 49 6.82 -17.57 -8.37
C VAL A 49 7.28 -18.82 -9.11
N MET A 50 8.53 -18.90 -9.57
CA MET A 50 9.07 -20.13 -10.16
C MET A 50 9.03 -21.30 -9.18
N ALA A 51 9.45 -21.09 -7.92
CA ALA A 51 9.45 -22.14 -6.90
C ALA A 51 8.04 -22.69 -6.66
N LEU A 52 7.05 -21.80 -6.55
CA LEU A 52 5.64 -22.15 -6.37
C LEU A 52 5.08 -22.90 -7.58
N MET A 53 5.38 -22.43 -8.81
CA MET A 53 4.91 -23.07 -10.04
C MET A 53 5.51 -24.45 -10.27
N MET A 54 6.71 -24.71 -9.79
CA MET A 54 7.39 -26.00 -9.93
C MET A 54 6.88 -27.09 -8.97
N HIS A 55 5.91 -26.78 -8.11
CA HIS A 55 5.28 -27.74 -7.21
C HIS A 55 3.76 -27.77 -7.38
N ASP A 56 3.16 -28.95 -7.20
CA ASP A 56 1.70 -29.15 -7.24
C ASP A 56 1.01 -28.82 -5.89
N ARG A 57 1.78 -28.40 -4.89
CA ARG A 57 1.27 -28.11 -3.54
C ARG A 57 1.66 -26.69 -3.10
N PRO A 58 0.87 -26.04 -2.23
CA PRO A 58 1.29 -24.84 -1.55
C PRO A 58 2.61 -25.07 -0.78
N LEU A 59 3.49 -24.07 -0.80
CA LEU A 59 4.80 -24.12 -0.15
C LEU A 59 4.90 -23.12 0.98
N SER A 60 5.63 -23.48 2.04
CA SER A 60 6.05 -22.48 3.04
C SER A 60 7.16 -21.59 2.49
N GLU A 61 7.40 -20.45 3.14
CA GLU A 61 8.54 -19.58 2.81
C GLU A 61 9.89 -20.32 2.90
N GLU A 62 10.02 -21.24 3.87
CA GLU A 62 11.21 -22.07 4.05
C GLU A 62 11.39 -23.04 2.89
N ASP A 63 10.31 -23.70 2.44
CA ASP A 63 10.34 -24.60 1.29
C ASP A 63 10.77 -23.85 0.02
N VAL A 64 10.26 -22.63 -0.20
CA VAL A 64 10.64 -21.78 -1.32
C VAL A 64 12.11 -21.38 -1.25
N CYS A 65 12.59 -20.94 -0.08
CA CYS A 65 14.02 -20.63 0.11
C CYS A 65 14.90 -21.86 -0.18
N SER A 66 14.53 -23.02 0.35
CA SER A 66 15.23 -24.28 0.08
C SER A 66 15.22 -24.63 -1.41
N TRP A 67 14.11 -24.43 -2.11
CA TRP A 67 14.06 -24.64 -3.55
C TRP A 67 15.01 -23.69 -4.30
N ILE A 68 15.05 -22.41 -3.96
CA ILE A 68 15.97 -21.43 -4.61
C ILE A 68 17.44 -21.83 -4.36
N ILE A 69 17.80 -22.19 -3.12
CA ILE A 69 19.14 -22.65 -2.74
C ILE A 69 19.55 -23.93 -3.51
N ASN A 70 18.60 -24.84 -3.70
CA ASN A 70 18.86 -26.10 -4.39
C ASN A 70 18.98 -25.92 -5.92
N ASN A 71 18.26 -24.96 -6.51
CA ASN A 71 18.25 -24.76 -7.96
C ASN A 71 19.28 -23.75 -8.48
N PHE A 72 19.88 -22.92 -7.62
CA PHE A 72 20.87 -21.92 -8.02
C PHE A 72 22.12 -21.98 -7.14
N ARG A 73 23.24 -22.44 -7.71
CA ARG A 73 24.54 -22.59 -7.03
C ARG A 73 24.99 -21.30 -6.35
N HIS A 74 24.78 -20.14 -6.97
CA HIS A 74 25.09 -18.84 -6.37
C HIS A 74 24.52 -18.70 -4.94
N TYR A 75 23.22 -18.96 -4.74
CA TYR A 75 22.59 -18.83 -3.41
C TYR A 75 22.98 -19.97 -2.46
N ARG A 76 23.30 -21.16 -2.99
CA ARG A 76 23.87 -22.26 -2.22
C ARG A 76 25.21 -21.89 -1.61
N ASP A 77 26.12 -21.38 -2.41
CA ASP A 77 27.44 -20.94 -1.96
C ASP A 77 27.33 -19.77 -0.97
N LEU A 78 26.39 -18.84 -1.20
CA LEU A 78 26.09 -17.75 -0.29
C LEU A 78 25.63 -18.23 1.09
N ALA A 79 24.71 -19.22 1.11
CA ALA A 79 24.19 -19.83 2.33
C ALA A 79 25.28 -20.57 3.10
N LEU A 80 26.08 -21.39 2.42
CA LEU A 80 27.20 -22.13 3.03
C LEU A 80 28.24 -21.20 3.65
N ARG A 81 28.68 -20.16 2.92
CA ARG A 81 29.63 -19.16 3.44
C ARG A 81 29.10 -18.47 4.70
N THR A 82 27.82 -18.14 4.71
CA THR A 82 27.18 -17.50 5.87
C THR A 82 27.10 -18.46 7.05
N PHE A 83 26.75 -19.73 6.81
CA PHE A 83 26.74 -20.76 7.84
C PHE A 83 28.13 -20.93 8.49
N PHE A 84 29.19 -21.11 7.69
CA PHE A 84 30.55 -21.24 8.21
C PHE A 84 31.02 -19.99 8.97
N ALA A 85 30.70 -18.79 8.47
CA ALA A 85 31.03 -17.54 9.15
C ALA A 85 30.37 -17.44 10.54
N LEU A 86 29.11 -17.87 10.66
CA LEU A 86 28.40 -17.91 11.94
C LEU A 86 29.01 -18.95 12.88
N THR A 87 29.25 -20.18 12.41
CA THR A 87 29.82 -21.24 13.27
C THR A 87 31.23 -20.92 13.78
N HIS A 88 32.07 -20.29 12.95
CA HIS A 88 33.40 -19.84 13.38
C HIS A 88 33.31 -18.72 14.43
N SER A 89 32.36 -17.79 14.26
CA SER A 89 32.14 -16.69 15.21
C SER A 89 31.70 -17.18 16.59
N PHE A 90 30.98 -18.30 16.67
CA PHE A 90 30.55 -18.88 17.95
C PHE A 90 31.68 -19.62 18.69
N HIS A 91 32.67 -20.17 17.97
CA HIS A 91 33.77 -20.91 18.60
C HIS A 91 34.85 -20.00 19.19
N ASP A 92 35.11 -18.83 18.62
CA ASP A 92 36.10 -17.88 19.16
C ASP A 92 35.62 -17.09 20.39
N GLN A 93 34.32 -17.15 20.72
CA GLN A 93 33.72 -16.35 21.80
C GLN A 93 33.66 -17.05 23.16
N SER A 94 34.16 -18.28 23.31
CA SER A 94 34.05 -19.03 24.58
C SER A 94 35.01 -18.58 25.69
N GLY A 95 35.71 -17.45 25.55
CA GLY A 95 36.69 -16.99 26.56
C GLY A 95 36.76 -15.50 26.86
N SER A 96 36.08 -14.62 26.11
CA SER A 96 36.17 -13.18 26.33
C SER A 96 34.79 -12.55 26.29
N SER A 97 34.37 -12.05 27.45
CA SER A 97 33.19 -11.19 27.64
C SER A 97 33.39 -9.88 26.88
N LEU A 98 33.19 -9.90 25.57
CA LEU A 98 33.26 -8.72 24.73
C LEU A 98 31.93 -7.97 24.83
N SER A 99 31.99 -6.80 25.45
CA SER A 99 31.12 -5.69 25.07
C SER A 99 31.35 -5.43 23.58
N VAL A 100 30.50 -6.02 22.74
CA VAL A 100 30.47 -5.74 21.31
C VAL A 100 30.11 -4.27 21.19
N ASP A 101 31.11 -3.43 20.91
CA ASP A 101 30.90 -2.05 20.47
C ASP A 101 30.00 -2.12 19.24
N ASN A 102 28.73 -1.87 19.49
CA ASN A 102 27.58 -2.22 18.65
C ASN A 102 27.56 -1.45 17.32
N GLU A 103 28.53 -0.58 17.03
CA GLU A 103 28.52 0.30 15.86
C GLU A 103 29.25 -0.24 14.63
N THR A 104 30.24 -1.13 14.79
CA THR A 104 31.01 -1.67 13.65
C THR A 104 30.49 -3.04 13.20
N THR A 105 30.10 -3.92 14.13
CA THR A 105 29.54 -5.25 13.80
C THR A 105 28.12 -5.17 13.22
N LYS A 106 27.36 -4.11 13.55
CA LYS A 106 26.03 -3.86 12.94
C LYS A 106 26.08 -3.41 11.48
N ARG A 107 27.26 -3.15 10.88
CA ARG A 107 27.34 -2.46 9.57
C ARG A 107 27.08 -3.33 8.35
N ARG A 108 27.23 -4.65 8.39
CA ARG A 108 26.85 -5.52 7.26
C ARG A 108 26.28 -6.83 7.78
N LEU A 109 24.98 -7.04 7.52
CA LEU A 109 24.40 -8.37 7.69
C LEU A 109 25.16 -9.31 6.74
N PRO A 110 25.50 -10.54 7.18
CA PRO A 110 25.98 -11.57 6.28
C PRO A 110 25.11 -11.62 5.01
N PRO A 111 25.72 -11.66 3.81
CA PRO A 111 24.98 -11.63 2.56
C PRO A 111 23.81 -12.63 2.44
N ALA A 112 23.88 -13.82 3.07
CA ALA A 112 22.73 -14.75 3.03
C ALA A 112 21.55 -14.32 3.92
N LEU A 113 21.79 -13.60 5.02
CA LEU A 113 20.70 -13.01 5.80
C LEU A 113 20.01 -11.90 5.00
N ASP A 114 20.77 -11.18 4.17
CA ASP A 114 20.22 -10.20 3.24
C ASP A 114 19.37 -10.89 2.15
N PHE A 115 19.87 -11.98 1.56
CA PHE A 115 19.11 -12.80 0.61
C PHE A 115 17.81 -13.35 1.21
N ARG A 116 17.86 -13.98 2.40
CA ARG A 116 16.64 -14.48 3.06
C ARG A 116 15.63 -13.36 3.24
N ARG A 117 16.06 -12.19 3.73
CA ARG A 117 15.19 -11.02 3.90
C ARG A 117 14.60 -10.53 2.57
N GLN A 118 15.37 -10.55 1.47
CA GLN A 118 14.89 -10.16 0.15
C GLN A 118 13.84 -11.16 -0.37
N VAL A 119 14.05 -12.47 -0.20
CA VAL A 119 13.05 -13.49 -0.52
C VAL A 119 11.80 -13.34 0.34
N SER A 120 11.94 -13.15 1.67
CA SER A 120 10.79 -12.87 2.56
C SER A 120 10.01 -11.64 2.07
N ALA A 121 10.70 -10.56 1.70
CA ALA A 121 10.07 -9.35 1.21
C ALA A 121 9.25 -9.57 -0.08
N ALA A 122 9.65 -10.52 -0.94
CA ALA A 122 8.91 -10.86 -2.15
C ALA A 122 7.53 -11.49 -1.85
N PHE A 123 7.38 -12.24 -0.74
CA PHE A 123 6.07 -12.76 -0.31
C PHE A 123 5.08 -11.66 0.06
N TRP A 124 5.62 -10.51 0.47
CA TRP A 124 4.84 -9.34 0.85
C TRP A 124 4.78 -8.30 -0.26
N SER A 125 5.30 -8.60 -1.45
CA SER A 125 5.13 -7.73 -2.60
C SER A 125 3.69 -7.79 -3.10
N PHE A 126 3.06 -6.62 -3.32
CA PHE A 126 1.71 -6.51 -3.85
C PHE A 126 1.63 -6.98 -5.32
N GLU A 127 2.71 -6.80 -6.07
CA GLU A 127 2.82 -7.21 -7.48
C GLU A 127 2.90 -8.74 -7.62
N VAL A 128 3.07 -9.48 -6.52
CA VAL A 128 3.09 -10.93 -6.51
C VAL A 128 1.73 -11.44 -5.99
N PRO A 129 0.84 -11.90 -6.89
CA PRO A 129 -0.51 -12.37 -6.57
C PRO A 129 -0.50 -13.75 -5.88
N LEU A 130 0.09 -13.81 -4.69
CA LEU A 130 0.09 -15.01 -3.86
C LEU A 130 -1.25 -15.20 -3.17
N THR A 131 -1.70 -16.46 -3.14
CA THR A 131 -2.77 -16.94 -2.26
C THR A 131 -2.15 -17.52 -1.00
N THR A 132 -2.56 -17.02 0.17
CA THR A 132 -2.09 -17.53 1.47
C THR A 132 -3.08 -18.55 2.03
N HIS A 133 -2.57 -19.72 2.37
CA HIS A 133 -3.30 -20.82 2.97
C HIS A 133 -2.89 -20.95 4.44
N HIS A 134 -3.87 -20.81 5.34
CA HIS A 134 -3.67 -21.03 6.78
C HIS A 134 -4.15 -22.43 7.15
N VAL A 135 -3.21 -23.37 7.33
CA VAL A 135 -3.51 -24.75 7.73
C VAL A 135 -3.26 -24.90 9.23
N GLY A 136 -4.27 -24.57 10.04
CA GLY A 136 -4.20 -24.73 11.50
C GLY A 136 -3.14 -23.85 12.17
N LYS A 137 -2.26 -24.47 12.98
CA LYS A 137 -1.13 -23.79 13.66
C LYS A 137 0.16 -23.79 12.83
N ASP A 138 0.13 -24.38 11.64
CA ASP A 138 1.32 -24.48 10.80
C ASP A 138 1.67 -23.12 10.19
N LYS A 139 2.92 -23.02 9.71
CA LYS A 139 3.41 -21.83 9.01
C LYS A 139 2.52 -21.55 7.79
N PRO A 140 2.28 -20.28 7.44
CA PRO A 140 1.50 -19.94 6.25
C PRO A 140 2.12 -20.59 5.02
N GLN A 141 1.26 -21.18 4.19
CA GLN A 141 1.65 -21.75 2.90
C GLN A 141 1.14 -20.86 1.77
N TYR A 142 1.83 -20.86 0.65
CA TYR A 142 1.57 -19.96 -0.46
C TYR A 142 1.39 -20.75 -1.74
N SER A 143 0.52 -20.25 -2.62
CA SER A 143 0.37 -20.70 -4.00
C SER A 143 0.16 -19.49 -4.91
N VAL A 144 0.28 -19.69 -6.22
CA VAL A 144 0.01 -18.67 -7.26
C VAL A 144 -0.77 -19.33 -8.38
N GLY A 145 -1.71 -18.59 -9.00
CA GLY A 145 -2.47 -19.09 -10.16
C GLY A 145 -1.62 -19.10 -11.44
N ASP A 146 -1.96 -19.93 -12.42
CA ASP A 146 -1.17 -20.05 -13.65
C ASP A 146 -1.08 -18.72 -14.44
N VAL A 147 -2.21 -18.02 -14.59
CA VAL A 147 -2.30 -16.74 -15.32
C VAL A 147 -1.45 -15.66 -14.65
N ASP A 148 -1.56 -15.61 -13.33
CA ASP A 148 -0.83 -14.71 -12.45
C ASP A 148 0.68 -14.95 -12.51
N ALA A 149 1.09 -16.22 -12.46
CA ALA A 149 2.47 -16.62 -12.59
C ALA A 149 3.04 -16.26 -13.97
N GLU A 150 2.28 -16.47 -15.04
CA GLU A 150 2.69 -16.10 -16.39
C GLU A 150 2.87 -14.57 -16.53
N HIS A 151 2.06 -13.78 -15.83
CA HIS A 151 2.23 -12.33 -15.79
C HIS A 151 3.55 -11.92 -15.13
N VAL A 152 3.84 -12.43 -13.93
CA VAL A 152 5.09 -12.12 -13.20
C VAL A 152 6.31 -12.60 -13.99
N LEU A 153 6.22 -13.78 -14.60
CA LEU A 153 7.32 -14.41 -15.33
C LEU A 153 7.43 -13.97 -16.80
N ARG A 154 6.67 -12.97 -17.23
CA ARG A 154 6.62 -12.55 -18.65
C ARG A 154 7.99 -12.21 -19.24
N ASN A 155 8.89 -11.67 -18.43
CA ASN A 155 10.24 -11.31 -18.87
C ASN A 155 11.21 -12.51 -18.89
N VAL A 156 10.98 -13.50 -18.02
CA VAL A 156 11.82 -14.69 -17.90
C VAL A 156 11.42 -15.78 -18.90
N CYS A 157 10.12 -16.00 -19.01
CA CYS A 157 9.50 -17.00 -19.87
C CYS A 157 8.65 -16.29 -20.91
N PRO A 158 9.24 -15.53 -21.85
CA PRO A 158 8.47 -14.79 -22.85
C PRO A 158 7.57 -15.78 -23.59
N ALA A 159 6.27 -15.76 -23.25
CA ALA A 159 5.26 -16.36 -24.09
C ALA A 159 5.48 -15.81 -25.49
N ASN A 160 5.33 -16.66 -26.52
CA ASN A 160 5.47 -16.29 -27.94
C ASN A 160 5.06 -14.84 -28.12
N LYS A 161 6.04 -13.93 -28.18
CA LYS A 161 5.77 -12.50 -28.11
C LYS A 161 4.99 -12.19 -29.36
N THR A 162 3.67 -12.19 -29.28
CA THR A 162 2.85 -11.49 -30.25
C THR A 162 3.15 -10.03 -29.95
N THR A 163 4.22 -9.52 -30.56
CA THR A 163 4.47 -8.09 -30.74
C THR A 163 3.39 -7.58 -31.68
N GLY A 164 2.15 -7.63 -31.22
CA GLY A 164 1.05 -6.94 -31.84
C GLY A 164 1.29 -5.44 -31.76
N PRO A 165 0.54 -4.67 -32.55
CA PRO A 165 0.54 -3.22 -32.39
C PRO A 165 0.21 -2.83 -30.94
N ALA A 166 0.80 -1.74 -30.47
CA ALA A 166 0.53 -1.21 -29.14
C ALA A 166 -0.99 -1.05 -28.94
N PHE A 167 -1.49 -1.49 -27.79
CA PHE A 167 -2.91 -1.39 -27.46
C PHE A 167 -3.34 0.09 -27.47
N PRO A 168 -4.34 0.49 -28.28
CA PRO A 168 -4.70 1.89 -28.43
C PRO A 168 -5.58 2.36 -27.26
N PHE A 169 -4.99 2.43 -26.06
CA PHE A 169 -5.68 2.71 -24.80
C PHE A 169 -6.59 3.96 -24.85
N PHE A 170 -6.13 5.06 -25.46
CA PHE A 170 -6.92 6.29 -25.57
C PHE A 170 -8.07 6.24 -26.59
N LYS A 171 -8.19 5.16 -27.38
CA LYS A 171 -9.37 4.92 -28.24
C LYS A 171 -10.50 4.23 -27.48
N LEU A 172 -10.26 3.76 -26.26
CA LEU A 172 -11.33 3.23 -25.40
C LEU A 172 -12.30 4.35 -24.98
N PRO A 173 -13.59 4.05 -24.77
CA PRO A 173 -14.51 4.92 -24.05
C PRO A 173 -13.99 5.33 -22.67
N ALA A 174 -14.40 6.49 -22.17
CA ALA A 174 -13.91 7.02 -20.90
C ALA A 174 -14.26 6.12 -19.71
N GLU A 175 -15.40 5.43 -19.78
CA GLU A 175 -15.89 4.51 -18.77
C GLU A 175 -14.95 3.30 -18.62
N LEU A 176 -14.48 2.75 -19.74
CA LEU A 176 -13.52 1.64 -19.73
C LEU A 176 -12.14 2.11 -19.25
N ARG A 177 -11.70 3.32 -19.63
CA ARG A 177 -10.45 3.88 -19.10
C ARG A 177 -10.50 4.07 -17.59
N ASN A 178 -11.61 4.61 -17.07
CA ASN A 178 -11.82 4.77 -15.63
C ASN A 178 -11.81 3.43 -14.89
N SER A 179 -12.46 2.40 -15.46
CA SER A 179 -12.42 1.04 -14.89
C SER A 179 -10.98 0.51 -14.84
N ILE A 180 -10.16 0.79 -15.86
CA ILE A 180 -8.75 0.40 -15.85
C ILE A 180 -7.94 1.22 -14.83
N TYR A 181 -8.19 2.53 -14.71
CA TYR A 181 -7.55 3.32 -13.67
C TYR A 181 -7.91 2.85 -12.27
N GLU A 182 -9.17 2.45 -12.04
CA GLU A 182 -9.60 1.84 -10.77
C GLU A 182 -8.85 0.53 -10.54
N MET A 183 -8.75 -0.36 -11.53
CA MET A 183 -7.95 -1.59 -11.39
C MET A 183 -6.47 -1.32 -11.05
N VAL A 184 -5.89 -0.22 -11.54
CA VAL A 184 -4.48 0.12 -11.31
C VAL A 184 -4.26 0.87 -9.99
N PHE A 185 -5.18 1.76 -9.63
CA PHE A 185 -4.97 2.72 -8.55
C PHE A 185 -5.91 2.55 -7.36
N GLN A 186 -6.94 1.70 -7.44
CA GLN A 186 -7.79 1.39 -6.30
C GLN A 186 -7.15 0.27 -5.49
N TYR A 187 -6.86 0.59 -4.24
CA TYR A 187 -6.32 -0.33 -3.27
C TYR A 187 -7.42 -0.86 -2.34
N PRO A 188 -7.10 -1.88 -1.54
CA PRO A 188 -8.02 -2.43 -0.56
C PRO A 188 -8.70 -1.37 0.31
N ALA A 189 -9.98 -1.60 0.64
CA ALA A 189 -10.78 -0.70 1.45
C ALA A 189 -10.21 -0.50 2.86
N SER A 190 -9.33 -1.41 3.31
CA SER A 190 -8.51 -1.22 4.50
C SER A 190 -7.65 0.04 4.44
N GLY A 191 -7.35 0.53 3.24
CA GLY A 191 -6.58 1.73 2.98
C GLY A 191 -5.11 1.47 2.70
N VAL A 192 -4.42 2.57 2.41
CA VAL A 192 -3.05 2.67 1.95
C VAL A 192 -2.22 3.38 3.01
N LEU A 193 -1.24 2.69 3.55
CA LEU A 193 -0.24 3.26 4.44
C LEU A 193 0.82 4.00 3.63
N LEU A 194 0.94 5.31 3.84
CA LEU A 194 2.05 6.08 3.31
C LEU A 194 3.10 6.24 4.40
N ARG A 195 4.28 5.67 4.13
CA ARG A 195 5.40 5.75 5.05
C ARG A 195 6.60 6.34 4.35
N PRO A 196 7.10 7.50 4.79
CA PRO A 196 8.38 7.97 4.35
C PRO A 196 9.46 6.94 4.68
N LEU A 197 10.37 6.69 3.73
CA LEU A 197 11.62 6.02 4.05
C LEU A 197 12.37 6.94 5.01
N ARG A 198 12.24 6.66 6.30
CA ARG A 198 13.21 7.12 7.30
C ARG A 198 14.54 6.57 6.83
N HIS A 199 15.62 7.33 7.04
CA HIS A 199 16.98 6.87 6.78
C HIS A 199 17.19 5.56 7.54
N SER A 200 16.81 4.44 6.93
CA SER A 200 17.38 3.16 7.27
C SER A 200 18.84 3.39 6.97
N TYR A 201 19.67 3.10 7.95
CA TYR A 201 21.08 3.49 7.99
C TYR A 201 21.92 2.94 6.82
N ARG A 202 21.30 2.29 5.82
CA ARG A 202 21.93 1.51 4.76
C ARG A 202 21.58 1.91 3.32
N ASP A 203 20.46 2.58 3.04
CA ASP A 203 20.22 3.08 1.68
C ASP A 203 20.89 4.44 1.49
N TRP A 204 22.20 4.39 1.24
CA TRP A 204 23.05 5.54 0.91
C TRP A 204 22.67 6.20 -0.43
N SER A 205 21.62 5.75 -1.12
CA SER A 205 21.18 6.31 -2.41
C SER A 205 20.68 7.76 -2.32
N GLY A 206 20.80 8.42 -1.16
CA GLY A 206 20.65 9.87 -1.01
C GLY A 206 19.24 10.40 -1.26
N SER A 207 18.28 9.50 -1.51
CA SER A 207 16.91 9.86 -1.91
C SER A 207 16.06 10.22 -0.68
N ARG A 208 16.48 11.27 0.04
CA ARG A 208 15.66 11.96 1.05
C ARG A 208 14.30 12.26 0.42
N GLY A 209 13.23 11.82 1.07
CA GLY A 209 11.85 12.11 0.65
C GLY A 209 11.15 11.00 -0.12
N SER A 210 11.78 9.84 -0.30
CA SER A 210 11.07 8.67 -0.84
C SER A 210 9.97 8.22 0.12
N THR A 211 8.78 7.95 -0.39
CA THR A 211 7.65 7.42 0.38
C THR A 211 7.32 6.03 -0.15
N THR A 212 7.18 5.07 0.76
CA THR A 212 6.67 3.73 0.45
C THR A 212 5.16 3.68 0.57
N VAL A 213 4.57 2.86 -0.28
CA VAL A 213 3.15 2.52 -0.29
C VAL A 213 3.03 1.10 0.25
N ALA A 214 2.35 0.96 1.37
CA ALA A 214 2.03 -0.34 1.93
C ALA A 214 0.52 -0.48 2.12
N LEU A 215 0.01 -1.70 2.07
CA LEU A 215 -1.39 -2.03 2.20
C LEU A 215 -1.58 -2.88 3.45
N LEU A 216 -2.65 -2.61 4.17
CA LEU A 216 -2.93 -3.28 5.46
C LEU A 216 -3.46 -4.71 5.27
N ASN A 217 -4.07 -5.02 4.13
CA ASN A 217 -4.65 -6.32 3.80
C ASN A 217 -4.64 -6.52 2.27
N ARG A 218 -4.68 -7.77 1.79
CA ARG A 218 -4.91 -8.14 0.38
C ARG A 218 -6.38 -7.95 -0.01
N SER A 219 -7.29 -8.16 0.94
CA SER A 219 -8.73 -8.19 0.68
C SER A 219 -9.29 -6.81 0.38
N LEU A 220 -9.82 -6.63 -0.83
CA LEU A 220 -10.40 -5.37 -1.28
C LEU A 220 -11.58 -4.90 -0.42
N ASP A 221 -12.39 -5.83 0.09
CA ASP A 221 -13.69 -5.50 0.70
C ASP A 221 -13.69 -5.48 2.24
N GLN A 222 -12.59 -5.85 2.90
CA GLN A 222 -12.58 -5.93 4.35
C GLN A 222 -12.32 -4.56 4.98
N PRO A 223 -13.31 -3.94 5.66
CA PRO A 223 -13.07 -2.72 6.40
C PRO A 223 -12.13 -3.02 7.55
N PHE A 224 -11.15 -2.15 7.76
CA PHE A 224 -10.10 -2.38 8.75
C PHE A 224 -10.52 -1.89 10.13
N ALA A 225 -10.22 -2.67 11.18
CA ALA A 225 -10.45 -2.26 12.57
C ALA A 225 -9.32 -1.34 13.04
N PHE A 226 -9.67 -0.13 13.45
CA PHE A 226 -8.71 0.94 13.71
C PHE A 226 -7.65 0.58 14.78
N ASP A 227 -7.99 -0.21 15.81
CA ASP A 227 -7.05 -0.63 16.86
C ASP A 227 -5.87 -1.47 16.35
N THR A 228 -6.09 -2.27 15.29
CA THR A 228 -5.03 -3.12 14.69
C THR A 228 -3.98 -2.32 13.92
N TRP A 229 -4.31 -1.08 13.51
CA TRP A 229 -3.40 -0.24 12.75
C TRP A 229 -2.23 0.26 13.61
N ARG A 230 -2.49 0.61 14.86
CA ARG A 230 -1.44 1.03 15.80
C ARG A 230 -0.44 -0.09 16.03
N GLU A 231 -0.94 -1.31 16.18
CA GLU A 231 -0.10 -2.48 16.40
C GLU A 231 0.73 -2.79 15.16
N ALA A 232 0.12 -2.76 13.96
CA ALA A 232 0.83 -2.91 12.70
C ALA A 232 1.87 -1.79 12.46
N ALA A 233 1.54 -0.55 12.82
CA ALA A 233 2.47 0.56 12.74
C ALA A 233 3.63 0.41 13.72
N ARG A 234 3.39 -0.05 14.96
CA ARG A 234 4.42 -0.26 15.99
C ARG A 234 5.31 -1.46 15.69
N SER A 235 4.75 -2.57 15.21
CA SER A 235 5.52 -3.79 14.89
C SER A 235 6.58 -3.56 13.82
N THR A 236 6.39 -2.54 13.00
CA THR A 236 7.35 -2.16 11.95
C THR A 236 8.44 -1.17 12.36
N TYR A 237 8.41 -0.62 13.58
CA TYR A 237 9.41 0.36 14.05
C TYR A 237 10.65 -0.27 14.67
N GLU A 238 10.56 -1.54 15.06
CA GLU A 238 11.70 -2.29 15.57
C GLU A 238 11.97 -3.44 14.62
N GLU A 239 13.20 -3.95 14.67
CA GLU A 239 13.82 -4.94 13.79
C GLU A 239 13.13 -6.32 13.83
N SER A 240 11.81 -6.38 14.03
CA SER A 240 11.04 -7.59 13.92
C SER A 240 11.29 -8.15 12.51
N PRO A 241 11.97 -9.30 12.39
CA PRO A 241 12.02 -10.02 11.12
C PRO A 241 10.62 -10.53 10.72
N TYR A 242 9.59 -10.25 11.53
CA TYR A 242 8.18 -10.55 11.35
C TYR A 242 7.29 -9.30 11.25
N GLY A 243 7.86 -8.08 11.12
CA GLY A 243 7.12 -6.82 10.87
C GLY A 243 6.46 -6.75 9.48
N ASP A 244 6.12 -7.92 8.94
CA ASP A 244 5.98 -8.23 7.53
C ASP A 244 4.51 -8.36 7.12
N SER A 245 3.54 -8.18 8.02
CA SER A 245 2.11 -8.33 7.69
C SER A 245 1.56 -7.30 6.70
N LEU A 246 2.35 -6.30 6.29
CA LEU A 246 1.93 -5.28 5.34
C LEU A 246 2.40 -5.62 3.93
N LEU A 247 1.47 -5.62 2.98
CA LEU A 247 1.83 -5.78 1.58
C LEU A 247 2.50 -4.51 1.09
N ARG A 248 3.58 -4.63 0.33
CA ARG A 248 4.33 -3.52 -0.23
C ARG A 248 3.92 -3.35 -1.68
N ALA A 249 3.27 -2.22 -1.99
CA ALA A 249 3.06 -1.80 -3.37
C ALA A 249 4.29 -1.11 -3.98
N GLY A 250 5.33 -0.89 -3.16
CA GLY A 250 6.62 -0.32 -3.59
C GLY A 250 6.78 1.16 -3.23
N LEU A 251 7.59 1.88 -4.00
CA LEU A 251 7.77 3.32 -3.83
C LEU A 251 6.60 4.06 -4.45
N LEU A 252 6.14 5.14 -3.81
CA LEU A 252 5.09 6.01 -4.31
C LEU A 252 5.43 6.57 -5.70
N SER A 253 6.71 6.84 -5.97
CA SER A 253 7.16 7.25 -7.31
C SER A 253 6.95 6.17 -8.37
N HIS A 254 7.12 4.89 -8.02
CA HIS A 254 6.90 3.76 -8.93
C HIS A 254 5.41 3.51 -9.12
N VAL A 255 4.63 3.49 -8.03
CA VAL A 255 3.18 3.39 -8.05
C VAL A 255 2.55 4.48 -8.92
N LEU A 256 3.02 5.73 -8.79
CA LEU A 256 2.52 6.87 -9.56
C LEU A 256 3.18 7.03 -10.94
N SER A 257 4.14 6.18 -11.32
CA SER A 257 4.82 6.28 -12.61
C SER A 257 3.87 6.22 -13.83
N PRO A 258 2.74 5.49 -13.81
CA PRO A 258 1.80 5.54 -14.94
C PRO A 258 1.19 6.93 -15.15
N LEU A 259 1.09 7.76 -14.10
CA LEU A 259 0.61 9.14 -14.23
C LEU A 259 1.55 10.04 -15.05
N LEU A 260 2.78 9.60 -15.31
CA LEU A 260 3.76 10.33 -16.12
C LEU A 260 3.65 10.04 -17.62
N VAL A 261 2.83 9.06 -18.02
CA VAL A 261 2.74 8.61 -19.42
C VAL A 261 2.09 9.68 -20.33
N SER A 262 1.00 10.31 -19.89
CA SER A 262 0.36 11.39 -20.65
C SER A 262 -0.43 12.34 -19.75
N ARG A 263 -0.65 13.58 -20.21
CA ARG A 263 -1.47 14.58 -19.49
C ARG A 263 -2.92 14.11 -19.31
N GLN A 264 -3.47 13.40 -20.29
CA GLN A 264 -4.83 12.87 -20.21
C GLN A 264 -4.91 11.78 -19.13
N PHE A 265 -3.98 10.83 -19.13
CA PHE A 265 -3.90 9.79 -18.11
C PHE A 265 -3.74 10.41 -16.72
N TYR A 266 -2.86 11.41 -16.57
CA TYR A 266 -2.69 12.16 -15.34
C TYR A 266 -4.01 12.76 -14.84
N ASN A 267 -4.72 13.51 -15.69
CA ASN A 267 -5.95 14.21 -15.29
C ASN A 267 -7.10 13.26 -14.94
N GLU A 268 -7.21 12.12 -15.64
CA GLU A 268 -8.29 11.16 -15.42
C GLU A 268 -8.00 10.25 -14.20
N ALA A 269 -6.76 9.80 -14.01
CA ALA A 269 -6.41 8.82 -12.98
C ALA A 269 -6.01 9.44 -11.62
N LEU A 270 -5.51 10.68 -11.59
CA LEU A 270 -5.11 11.34 -10.34
C LEU A 270 -6.24 11.42 -9.30
N PRO A 271 -7.49 11.81 -9.67
CA PRO A 271 -8.60 11.82 -8.71
C PRO A 271 -9.02 10.43 -8.24
N ILE A 272 -8.76 9.38 -9.03
CA ILE A 272 -9.06 7.99 -8.66
C ILE A 272 -8.10 7.55 -7.56
N PHE A 273 -6.78 7.70 -7.77
CA PHE A 273 -5.80 7.34 -6.75
C PHE A 273 -5.99 8.11 -5.44
N TYR A 274 -6.10 9.44 -5.47
CA TYR A 274 -6.20 10.22 -4.23
C TYR A 274 -7.62 10.29 -3.65
N GLY A 275 -8.65 10.15 -4.49
CA GLY A 275 -10.04 10.33 -4.08
C GLY A 275 -10.75 9.04 -3.67
N ILE A 276 -10.32 7.88 -4.18
CA ILE A 276 -10.92 6.59 -3.81
C ILE A 276 -10.17 5.95 -2.65
N ASN A 277 -8.86 6.08 -2.56
CA ASN A 277 -8.14 5.41 -1.49
C ASN A 277 -8.26 6.12 -0.15
N HIS A 278 -8.19 5.32 0.92
CA HIS A 278 -8.09 5.82 2.28
C HIS A 278 -6.62 5.81 2.70
N PHE A 279 -6.02 6.98 2.89
CA PHE A 279 -4.60 7.10 3.23
C PHE A 279 -4.38 7.14 4.74
N HIS A 280 -3.49 6.30 5.23
CA HIS A 280 -3.15 6.18 6.65
C HIS A 280 -1.73 6.70 6.90
N PHE A 281 -1.57 7.48 7.97
CA PHE A 281 -0.29 8.06 8.39
C PHE A 281 0.00 7.72 9.87
N PRO A 282 0.98 6.83 10.17
CA PRO A 282 1.28 6.36 11.54
C PRO A 282 1.48 7.46 12.57
N SER A 283 2.00 8.60 12.12
CA SER A 283 2.29 9.75 12.94
C SER A 283 2.09 11.03 12.16
N VAL A 284 1.99 12.16 12.85
CA VAL A 284 1.99 13.48 12.21
C VAL A 284 3.32 13.74 11.48
N GLY A 285 4.41 13.12 11.95
CA GLY A 285 5.70 13.15 11.26
C GLY A 285 5.64 12.49 9.89
N ASP A 286 5.01 11.32 9.80
CA ASP A 286 4.86 10.59 8.54
C ASP A 286 3.92 11.35 7.59
N LEU A 287 2.81 11.90 8.11
CA LEU A 287 1.94 12.82 7.36
C LEU A 287 2.74 14.00 6.78
N LYS A 288 3.50 14.71 7.63
CA LYS A 288 4.31 15.85 7.20
C LYS A 288 5.21 15.48 6.03
N GLN A 289 6.04 14.46 6.22
CA GLN A 289 7.07 14.10 5.26
C GLN A 289 6.49 13.54 3.96
N SER A 290 5.37 12.83 4.02
CA SER A 290 4.67 12.37 2.81
C SER A 290 3.98 13.50 2.05
N LEU A 291 3.48 14.54 2.73
CA LEU A 291 2.81 15.66 2.07
C LEU A 291 3.78 16.75 1.57
N GLU A 292 4.94 16.93 2.18
CA GLU A 292 5.92 17.98 1.79
C GLU A 292 6.44 17.83 0.35
N GLY A 293 6.43 16.62 -0.20
CA GLY A 293 6.80 16.35 -1.60
C GLY A 293 5.67 16.50 -2.61
N LEU A 294 4.44 16.79 -2.17
CA LEU A 294 3.28 16.85 -3.04
C LEU A 294 2.96 18.29 -3.46
N ALA A 295 2.73 18.47 -4.77
CA ALA A 295 2.25 19.73 -5.29
C ALA A 295 0.84 20.05 -4.74
N PRO A 296 0.49 21.33 -4.49
CA PRO A 296 -0.80 21.69 -3.90
C PRO A 296 -2.03 21.18 -4.67
N ASN A 297 -1.94 21.12 -6.01
CA ASN A 297 -3.00 20.57 -6.86
C ASN A 297 -3.23 19.06 -6.66
N ARG A 298 -2.30 18.31 -6.05
CA ARG A 298 -2.52 16.91 -5.68
C ARG A 298 -3.22 16.79 -4.33
N LEU A 299 -2.90 17.68 -3.39
CA LEU A 299 -3.48 17.69 -2.04
C LEU A 299 -5.00 17.81 -2.07
N GLN A 300 -5.56 18.58 -3.00
CA GLN A 300 -7.01 18.75 -3.14
C GLN A 300 -7.77 17.45 -3.48
N HIS A 301 -7.09 16.42 -4.00
CA HIS A 301 -7.72 15.17 -4.40
C HIS A 301 -7.83 14.15 -3.27
N PHE A 302 -7.15 14.35 -2.14
CA PHE A 302 -7.29 13.48 -0.98
C PHE A 302 -8.70 13.57 -0.41
N ALA A 303 -9.43 12.46 -0.44
CA ALA A 303 -10.80 12.41 0.08
C ALA A 303 -10.89 11.76 1.47
N ARG A 304 -9.98 10.83 1.80
CA ARG A 304 -10.04 10.02 3.03
C ARG A 304 -8.66 9.89 3.66
N VAL A 305 -8.51 10.37 4.89
CA VAL A 305 -7.24 10.35 5.62
C VAL A 305 -7.44 9.85 7.04
N SER A 306 -6.55 8.97 7.51
CA SER A 306 -6.36 8.67 8.93
C SER A 306 -4.96 9.08 9.37
N LEU A 307 -4.84 9.61 10.59
CA LEU A 307 -3.54 9.91 11.17
C LEU A 307 -3.46 9.52 12.64
N GLY A 308 -2.27 9.08 13.05
CA GLY A 308 -1.91 8.90 14.45
C GLY A 308 -1.47 10.22 15.05
N PHE A 309 -2.09 10.61 16.16
CA PHE A 309 -1.68 11.76 16.94
C PHE A 309 -1.05 11.29 18.25
N GLY A 310 0.28 11.32 18.32
CA GLY A 310 1.05 10.93 19.50
C GLY A 310 1.47 12.12 20.38
N ILE A 311 2.04 11.87 21.56
CA ILE A 311 2.79 12.89 22.33
C ILE A 311 4.23 12.94 21.82
N GLY A 312 4.82 14.14 21.86
CA GLY A 312 6.26 14.32 21.68
C GLY A 312 6.72 14.41 20.24
N GLU A 313 5.82 14.42 19.26
CA GLU A 313 6.21 14.75 17.89
C GLU A 313 6.56 16.24 17.84
N GLY A 314 7.65 16.59 17.17
CA GLY A 314 8.22 17.94 17.21
C GLY A 314 7.36 19.03 16.54
N PRO A 315 7.91 20.25 16.39
CA PRO A 315 7.21 21.42 15.84
C PRO A 315 6.69 21.24 14.40
N GLY A 316 7.11 20.17 13.70
CA GLY A 316 6.63 19.81 12.37
C GLY A 316 5.11 19.62 12.25
N ARG A 317 4.39 19.40 13.37
CA ARG A 317 2.92 19.26 13.40
C ARG A 317 2.18 20.42 12.74
N VAL A 318 2.63 21.65 13.00
CA VAL A 318 1.97 22.86 12.46
C VAL A 318 2.00 22.84 10.94
N SER A 319 3.13 22.46 10.34
CA SER A 319 3.27 22.34 8.89
C SER A 319 2.36 21.23 8.34
N ALA A 320 2.39 20.05 8.97
CA ALA A 320 1.57 18.91 8.56
C ALA A 320 0.07 19.23 8.55
N PHE A 321 -0.44 19.85 9.62
CA PHE A 321 -1.85 20.22 9.72
C PHE A 321 -2.24 21.37 8.79
N ARG A 322 -1.32 22.29 8.47
CA ARG A 322 -1.55 23.28 7.41
C ARG A 322 -1.70 22.62 6.05
N SER A 323 -0.84 21.66 5.70
CA SER A 323 -0.98 20.90 4.46
C SER A 323 -2.28 20.09 4.43
N LEU A 324 -2.69 19.50 5.55
CA LEU A 324 -3.97 18.82 5.69
C LEU A 324 -5.16 19.79 5.53
N ALA A 325 -5.06 21.01 6.05
CA ALA A 325 -6.09 22.03 5.91
C ALA A 325 -6.25 22.55 4.46
N MET A 326 -5.22 22.39 3.61
CA MET A 326 -5.30 22.71 2.18
C MET A 326 -6.10 21.67 1.37
N MET A 327 -6.45 20.51 1.96
CA MET A 327 -7.21 19.45 1.29
C MET A 327 -8.70 19.81 1.23
N THR A 328 -9.09 20.62 0.26
CA THR A 328 -10.49 21.04 0.06
C THR A 328 -11.41 19.87 -0.28
N GLY A 329 -10.89 18.79 -0.88
CA GLY A 329 -11.62 17.57 -1.20
C GLY A 329 -11.82 16.58 -0.05
N LEU A 330 -11.32 16.87 1.16
CA LEU A 330 -11.32 15.92 2.29
C LEU A 330 -12.74 15.63 2.79
N ARG A 331 -13.26 14.43 2.51
CA ARG A 331 -14.59 13.97 2.92
C ARG A 331 -14.58 13.28 4.27
N ARG A 332 -13.52 12.54 4.59
CA ARG A 332 -13.38 11.85 5.87
C ARG A 332 -12.00 12.04 6.47
N LEU A 333 -11.97 12.38 7.75
CA LEU A 333 -10.76 12.48 8.57
C LEU A 333 -10.92 11.66 9.85
N ASP A 334 -10.09 10.64 10.00
CA ASP A 334 -9.99 9.84 11.22
C ASP A 334 -8.71 10.22 11.98
N ILE A 335 -8.82 10.45 13.29
CA ILE A 335 -7.71 10.88 14.14
C ILE A 335 -7.60 9.93 15.33
N GLU A 336 -6.48 9.24 15.43
CA GLU A 336 -6.18 8.43 16.60
C GLU A 336 -5.55 9.27 17.69
N VAL A 337 -6.07 9.17 18.92
CA VAL A 337 -5.45 9.82 20.07
C VAL A 337 -5.40 8.86 21.26
N ASP A 338 -4.21 8.69 21.84
CA ASP A 338 -4.00 7.92 23.07
C ASP A 338 -4.08 8.78 24.33
N GLU A 339 -5.21 9.46 24.58
CA GLU A 339 -5.28 10.40 25.71
C GLU A 339 -5.00 9.70 27.06
N ALA A 340 -5.39 8.43 27.20
CA ALA A 340 -5.09 7.63 28.38
C ALA A 340 -3.58 7.37 28.54
N GLY A 341 -2.91 6.86 27.50
CA GLY A 341 -1.47 6.64 27.51
C GLY A 341 -0.68 7.94 27.70
N TRP A 342 -1.22 9.05 27.24
CA TRP A 342 -0.68 10.39 27.45
C TRP A 342 -0.71 10.80 28.92
N ARG A 343 -1.87 10.66 29.59
CA ARG A 343 -2.01 10.92 31.02
C ARG A 343 -1.11 10.01 31.85
N ALA A 344 -1.00 8.74 31.47
CA ALA A 344 -0.11 7.79 32.14
C ALA A 344 1.37 8.22 32.02
N LYS A 345 1.82 8.65 30.83
CA LYS A 345 3.19 9.17 30.64
C LYS A 345 3.44 10.46 31.40
N ALA A 346 2.43 11.31 31.55
CA ALA A 346 2.55 12.52 32.35
C ALA A 346 2.89 12.22 33.82
N VAL A 347 2.48 11.06 34.36
CA VAL A 347 2.89 10.63 35.72
C VAL A 347 4.41 10.56 35.87
N TYR A 348 5.11 10.12 34.82
CA TYR A 348 6.55 9.91 34.83
C TYR A 348 7.35 11.11 34.31
N ASP A 349 6.80 11.87 33.36
CA ASP A 349 7.41 13.10 32.84
C ASP A 349 6.66 14.33 33.34
N LYS A 350 7.21 14.98 34.37
CA LYS A 350 6.68 16.22 34.95
C LYS A 350 6.53 17.36 33.93
N ARG A 351 7.22 17.31 32.79
CA ARG A 351 7.03 18.29 31.70
C ARG A 351 5.68 18.11 31.02
N LEU A 352 5.19 16.87 30.90
CA LEU A 352 3.91 16.54 30.28
C LEU A 352 2.71 16.81 31.22
N MET A 353 2.88 16.74 32.54
CA MET A 353 1.80 17.06 33.50
C MET A 353 1.23 18.47 33.36
N LYS A 354 2.05 19.42 32.90
CA LYS A 354 1.68 20.84 32.79
C LYS A 354 1.04 21.18 31.45
N ILE A 355 1.07 20.26 30.49
CA ILE A 355 0.52 20.49 29.15
C ILE A 355 -0.97 20.16 29.22
N ASP A 356 -1.80 21.20 29.26
CA ASP A 356 -3.22 21.04 28.92
C ASP A 356 -3.28 20.39 27.53
N ALA A 357 -4.01 19.28 27.43
CA ALA A 357 -4.16 18.51 26.19
C ALA A 357 -4.63 19.40 25.02
N LEU A 358 -5.37 20.48 25.32
CA LEU A 358 -5.84 21.44 24.31
C LEU A 358 -4.81 22.52 23.92
N ASN A 359 -3.71 22.64 24.66
CA ASN A 359 -2.63 23.60 24.39
C ASN A 359 -1.40 22.96 23.73
N ILE A 360 -1.56 21.76 23.16
CA ILE A 360 -0.49 21.07 22.43
C ILE A 360 -0.15 21.83 21.14
N VAL A 361 1.15 21.96 20.85
CA VAL A 361 1.65 22.58 19.61
C VAL A 361 1.02 21.89 18.39
N GLY A 362 0.44 22.68 17.49
CA GLY A 362 -0.24 22.22 16.29
C GLY A 362 -1.76 22.10 16.42
N LEU A 363 -2.32 22.03 17.63
CA LEU A 363 -3.77 21.88 17.79
C LEU A 363 -4.60 23.03 17.18
N PRO A 364 -4.19 24.31 17.30
CA PRO A 364 -4.87 25.39 16.59
C PRO A 364 -4.88 25.22 15.07
N ALA A 365 -3.81 24.64 14.49
CA ALA A 365 -3.76 24.33 13.06
C ALA A 365 -4.64 23.13 12.71
N LEU A 366 -4.68 22.10 13.56
CA LEU A 366 -5.58 20.94 13.38
C LEU A 366 -7.06 21.38 13.39
N ARG A 367 -7.45 22.29 14.27
CA ARG A 367 -8.81 22.87 14.34
C ARG A 367 -9.25 23.56 13.03
N GLN A 368 -8.29 24.02 12.22
CA GLN A 368 -8.57 24.65 10.93
C GLN A 368 -8.88 23.62 9.82
N VAL A 369 -8.53 22.35 10.01
CA VAL A 369 -8.83 21.29 9.04
C VAL A 369 -10.33 21.06 9.00
N LYS A 370 -10.91 21.10 7.79
CA LYS A 370 -12.34 20.91 7.56
C LYS A 370 -12.61 19.65 6.76
N SER A 371 -13.44 18.75 7.29
CA SER A 371 -13.90 17.54 6.59
C SER A 371 -15.41 17.36 6.71
N ASP A 372 -16.03 16.59 5.80
CA ASP A 372 -17.46 16.28 5.89
C ASP A 372 -17.75 15.36 7.09
N GLU A 373 -16.81 14.46 7.39
CA GLU A 373 -16.86 13.50 8.49
C GLU A 373 -15.55 13.53 9.30
N VAL A 374 -15.65 13.70 10.62
CA VAL A 374 -14.50 13.66 11.53
C VAL A 374 -14.74 12.63 12.62
N HIS A 375 -13.82 11.67 12.72
CA HIS A 375 -13.86 10.59 13.70
C HIS A 375 -12.62 10.64 14.59
N PHE A 376 -12.83 10.55 15.90
CA PHE A 376 -11.78 10.39 16.88
C PHE A 376 -11.79 8.94 17.36
N HIS A 377 -10.62 8.33 17.41
CA HIS A 377 -10.44 6.93 17.78
C HIS A 377 -9.50 6.82 18.99
N GLY A 378 -9.72 5.78 19.80
CA GLY A 378 -9.06 5.61 21.09
C GLY A 378 -9.74 6.36 22.24
N PRO A 379 -9.26 6.20 23.49
CA PRO A 379 -9.89 6.77 24.68
C PRO A 379 -9.59 8.28 24.79
N CYS A 380 -10.24 9.12 23.98
CA CYS A 380 -9.91 10.54 23.83
C CYS A 380 -11.11 11.53 23.89
N PRO A 381 -11.94 11.47 24.95
CA PRO A 381 -13.16 12.28 25.04
C PRO A 381 -12.90 13.80 25.03
N THR A 382 -11.73 14.25 25.52
CA THR A 382 -11.40 15.68 25.57
C THR A 382 -11.19 16.23 24.16
N PHE A 383 -10.46 15.49 23.32
CA PHE A 383 -10.20 15.85 21.93
C PHE A 383 -11.47 15.86 21.10
N GLU A 384 -12.27 14.79 21.20
CA GLU A 384 -13.51 14.68 20.45
C GLU A 384 -14.45 15.86 20.77
N LYS A 385 -14.67 16.13 22.07
CA LYS A 385 -15.55 17.21 22.51
C LYS A 385 -15.05 18.59 22.07
N ALA A 386 -13.74 18.83 22.09
CA ALA A 386 -13.16 20.15 21.84
C ALA A 386 -12.94 20.47 20.36
N LEU A 387 -12.86 19.46 19.47
CA LEU A 387 -12.41 19.66 18.09
C LEU A 387 -13.42 19.20 17.03
N LYS A 388 -14.23 18.17 17.32
CA LYS A 388 -15.08 17.54 16.30
C LYS A 388 -16.07 18.52 15.67
N ALA A 389 -16.72 19.35 16.48
CA ALA A 389 -17.67 20.37 16.00
C ALA A 389 -16.97 21.42 15.12
N ASP A 390 -15.77 21.86 15.51
CA ASP A 390 -15.02 22.85 14.76
C ASP A 390 -14.53 22.30 13.41
N MET A 391 -14.13 21.03 13.36
CA MET A 391 -13.51 20.41 12.18
C MET A 391 -14.53 19.85 11.18
N THR A 392 -15.78 19.62 11.61
CA THR A 392 -16.84 19.11 10.73
C THR A 392 -17.43 20.24 9.91
N ARG A 393 -17.50 20.08 8.59
CA ARG A 393 -18.14 21.07 7.71
C ARG A 393 -19.64 21.14 8.02
N PRO A 394 -20.22 22.35 8.05
CA PRO A 394 -21.67 22.47 8.13
C PRO A 394 -22.26 21.77 6.92
N LYS A 395 -23.14 20.77 7.14
CA LYS A 395 -23.87 20.15 6.04
C LYS A 395 -24.61 21.27 5.30
N PRO A 396 -24.47 21.38 3.97
CA PRO A 396 -25.19 22.39 3.22
C PRO A 396 -26.66 22.24 3.59
N ALA A 397 -27.25 23.29 4.16
CA ALA A 397 -28.66 23.26 4.50
C ALA A 397 -29.39 22.78 3.26
N LYS A 398 -30.11 21.66 3.35
CA LYS A 398 -30.93 21.16 2.25
C LYS A 398 -31.90 22.28 1.92
N THR A 399 -31.55 23.12 0.96
CA THR A 399 -32.44 24.15 0.43
C THR A 399 -33.62 23.35 -0.06
N ALA A 400 -34.73 23.46 0.67
CA ALA A 400 -35.96 22.76 0.32
C ALA A 400 -36.16 23.02 -1.17
N PRO A 401 -36.30 21.96 -1.99
CA PRO A 401 -36.36 22.12 -3.44
C PRO A 401 -37.39 23.20 -3.70
N ALA A 402 -36.95 24.32 -4.29
CA ALA A 402 -37.78 25.49 -4.47
C ALA A 402 -39.08 24.99 -5.08
N LYS A 403 -40.19 25.04 -4.31
CA LYS A 403 -41.48 24.48 -4.71
C LYS A 403 -41.70 24.97 -6.12
N SER A 404 -41.57 24.08 -7.10
CA SER A 404 -41.75 24.43 -8.50
C SER A 404 -43.18 24.90 -8.56
N ARG A 405 -43.33 26.22 -8.64
CA ARG A 405 -44.63 26.87 -8.68
C ARG A 405 -45.22 26.39 -10.00
N LYS A 406 -46.08 25.37 -9.91
CA LYS A 406 -46.81 24.74 -11.01
C LYS A 406 -47.45 25.88 -11.78
N ARG A 407 -46.78 26.35 -12.83
CA ARG A 407 -47.31 27.37 -13.72
C ARG A 407 -48.43 26.64 -14.43
N LYS A 408 -49.66 26.95 -14.01
CA LYS A 408 -50.89 26.51 -14.67
C LYS A 408 -50.83 27.11 -16.07
N VAL A 409 -50.31 26.34 -17.03
CA VAL A 409 -50.39 26.66 -18.45
C VAL A 409 -51.87 26.55 -18.78
N GLY A 410 -52.55 27.69 -18.76
CA GLY A 410 -53.80 27.85 -19.49
C GLY A 410 -53.47 27.61 -20.95
N GLY A 411 -54.05 26.57 -21.52
CA GLY A 411 -54.13 26.45 -22.96
C GLY A 411 -55.02 27.57 -23.49
N ASP A 412 -54.56 28.24 -24.53
CA ASP A 412 -55.36 28.39 -25.74
C ASP A 412 -54.45 28.82 -26.90
N GLY A 413 -54.74 28.32 -28.10
CA GLY A 413 -54.26 28.93 -29.34
C GLY A 413 -53.16 28.18 -30.13
N GLY A 414 -53.61 27.45 -31.15
CA GLY A 414 -53.13 27.75 -32.50
C GLY A 414 -52.25 26.72 -33.18
N LEU A 415 -52.91 25.81 -33.91
CA LEU A 415 -52.41 25.18 -35.12
C LEU A 415 -51.63 26.16 -36.03
N LYS A 416 -50.47 25.73 -36.54
CA LYS A 416 -50.17 25.77 -37.99
C LYS A 416 -48.94 24.95 -38.33
N ALA A 417 -49.20 23.84 -39.00
CA ALA A 417 -48.23 23.12 -39.81
C ALA A 417 -47.67 24.03 -40.90
N LYS A 418 -46.34 24.05 -41.10
CA LYS A 418 -45.75 24.35 -42.41
C LYS A 418 -44.56 23.46 -42.67
N LYS A 419 -44.71 22.75 -43.79
CA LYS A 419 -43.86 21.79 -44.47
C LYS A 419 -42.96 22.57 -45.44
N ALA A 420 -41.65 22.34 -45.44
CA ALA A 420 -40.68 22.64 -46.51
C ALA A 420 -39.38 21.91 -46.12
N LYS A 421 -38.86 20.88 -46.80
CA LYS A 421 -38.53 20.66 -48.23
C LYS A 421 -37.45 21.63 -48.75
N GLY A 422 -36.30 21.06 -49.13
CA GLY A 422 -35.12 21.72 -49.73
C GLY A 422 -33.85 21.14 -49.09
N GLU A 423 -33.20 20.08 -49.58
CA GLU A 423 -32.54 19.86 -50.88
C GLU A 423 -31.23 20.66 -51.08
N LYS A 424 -30.11 19.92 -51.07
CA LYS A 424 -28.92 19.98 -51.94
C LYS A 424 -27.73 20.96 -51.75
N LYS A 425 -26.55 20.35 -51.99
CA LYS A 425 -25.25 20.81 -52.53
C LYS A 425 -24.28 21.45 -51.51
N VAL A 426 -22.97 21.16 -51.49
CA VAL A 426 -22.02 20.51 -52.44
C VAL A 426 -21.16 19.49 -51.69
#